data_AF-A0A379FSK5-F1
#
_entry.id   AF-A0A379FSK5-F1
#
_cell.length_a   1.000
_cell.length_b   1.000
_cell.length_c   1.000
_cell.angle_alpha   90.00
_cell.angle_beta   90.00
_cell.angle_gamma   90.00
#
_symmetry.space_group_name_H-M   'P 1'
#
loop_
_entity.id
_entity.type
_entity.pdbx_description
1 polymer ?
#
loop_
_entity_poly.entity_id
_entity_poly.type
_entity_poly.pdbx_seq_one_letter_code
_entity_poly.pdbx_strand_id
1 'polypeptide(L)'
;MRLLTLWFLFLISVSAQALNNQERFTDIVANEVPADIRQKGFIYCVNGVVTTFNPQLVSSGLIVDPLGAQIYDRLLDVDPFTYRLVPELAASWEVLDNGATYRLYLRKDVKFQNTAWYTPTRNMNADDVVFSFSRMFEVNHPYHYINGGTLPLFR
;
A
#
# COMPACT_ATOMS: atom_id res chain seq x y z
N MET A 1 -4.35 4.59 67.98
CA MET A 1 -3.00 4.28 67.46
C MET A 1 -2.92 3.07 66.51
N ARG A 2 -3.82 2.07 66.56
CA ARG A 2 -3.79 0.91 65.62
C ARG A 2 -4.46 1.12 64.25
N LEU A 3 -5.40 2.09 64.11
CA LEU A 3 -6.05 2.37 62.81
C LEU A 3 -5.20 3.25 61.86
N LEU A 4 -4.31 4.09 62.41
CA LEU A 4 -3.48 5.00 61.61
C LEU A 4 -2.32 4.27 60.92
N THR A 5 -1.80 3.21 61.54
CA THR A 5 -0.73 2.36 60.98
C THR A 5 -1.22 1.47 59.84
N LEU A 6 -2.49 1.05 59.85
CA LEU A 6 -3.10 0.26 58.77
C LEU A 6 -3.35 1.11 57.50
N TRP A 7 -3.71 2.38 57.66
CA TRP A 7 -3.85 3.32 56.53
C TRP A 7 -2.52 3.65 55.88
N PHE A 8 -1.45 3.82 56.67
CA PHE A 8 -0.13 4.11 56.16
C PHE A 8 0.47 2.93 55.37
N LEU A 9 0.23 1.69 55.81
CA LEU A 9 0.64 0.48 55.09
C LEU A 9 -0.14 0.27 53.78
N PHE A 10 -1.42 0.64 53.73
CA PHE A 10 -2.23 0.55 52.50
C PHE A 10 -1.78 1.57 51.43
N LEU A 11 -1.39 2.79 51.85
CA LEU A 11 -0.83 3.82 50.96
C LEU A 11 0.52 3.42 50.35
N ILE A 12 1.35 2.66 51.08
CA ILE A 12 2.64 2.15 50.58
C ILE A 12 2.43 1.00 49.58
N SER A 13 1.40 0.16 49.76
CA SER A 13 1.07 -0.89 48.77
C SER A 13 0.49 -0.35 47.46
N VAL A 14 -0.25 0.77 47.50
CA VAL A 14 -0.85 1.38 46.31
C VAL A 14 0.20 2.15 45.48
N SER A 15 1.19 2.78 46.13
CA SER A 15 2.28 3.46 45.41
C SER A 15 3.26 2.50 44.74
N ALA A 16 3.42 1.27 45.27
CA ALA A 16 4.25 0.23 44.64
C ALA A 16 3.62 -0.32 43.33
N GLN A 17 2.30 -0.25 43.18
CA GLN A 17 1.59 -0.72 41.97
C GLN A 17 1.54 0.34 40.86
N ALA A 18 1.80 1.62 41.19
CA ALA A 18 1.75 2.73 40.23
C ALA A 18 3.06 2.93 39.44
N LEU A 19 4.17 2.29 39.84
CA LEU A 19 5.46 2.37 39.16
C LEU A 19 5.70 1.27 38.12
N ASN A 20 4.79 0.30 38.01
CA ASN A 20 4.97 -0.89 37.15
C ASN A 20 4.16 -0.85 35.84
N ASN A 21 3.65 0.33 35.46
CA ASN A 21 2.78 0.48 34.27
C ASN A 21 3.40 1.38 33.18
N GLN A 22 4.72 1.47 33.15
CA GLN A 22 5.50 2.08 32.06
C GLN A 22 6.00 0.98 31.10
N GLU A 23 5.16 -0.01 30.78
CA GLU A 23 5.42 -0.97 29.69
C GLU A 23 4.18 -1.05 28.81
N ARG A 24 3.92 -0.02 28.00
CA ARG A 24 2.99 -0.16 26.87
C ARG A 24 3.04 1.00 25.86
N PHE A 25 4.19 1.21 25.24
CA PHE A 25 4.19 1.84 23.90
C PHE A 25 5.35 1.39 23.02
N THR A 26 6.42 0.85 23.59
CA THR A 26 7.56 0.28 22.85
C THR A 26 7.34 -1.15 22.36
N ASP A 27 6.48 -1.93 23.04
CA ASP A 27 6.36 -3.38 22.78
C ASP A 27 5.40 -3.75 21.65
N ILE A 28 4.59 -2.79 21.16
CA ILE A 28 3.68 -3.04 20.03
C ILE A 28 4.47 -3.05 18.71
N VAL A 29 5.58 -2.31 18.61
CA VAL A 29 6.43 -2.28 17.40
C VAL A 29 7.48 -3.40 17.41
N ALA A 30 7.93 -3.84 18.60
CA ALA A 30 9.02 -4.80 18.71
C ALA A 30 8.61 -6.26 18.43
N ASN A 31 7.32 -6.61 18.59
CA ASN A 31 6.88 -8.01 18.51
C ASN A 31 6.49 -8.52 17.11
N GLU A 32 6.49 -7.65 16.09
CA GLU A 32 6.11 -8.05 14.72
C GLU A 32 7.30 -8.14 13.75
N VAL A 33 8.45 -7.56 14.09
CA VAL A 33 9.62 -7.54 13.22
C VAL A 33 10.41 -8.84 13.43
N PRO A 34 10.52 -9.73 12.42
CA PRO A 34 11.28 -10.97 12.56
C PRO A 34 12.73 -10.67 12.98
N ALA A 35 13.25 -11.44 13.93
CA ALA A 35 14.61 -11.25 14.45
C ALA A 35 15.70 -11.34 13.36
N ASP A 36 15.39 -12.01 12.24
CA ASP A 36 16.25 -12.16 11.07
C ASP A 36 15.99 -11.13 9.96
N ILE A 37 15.21 -10.06 10.20
CA ILE A 37 14.92 -9.04 9.18
C ILE A 37 16.19 -8.39 8.62
N ARG A 38 17.24 -8.27 9.44
CA ARG A 38 18.56 -7.75 9.00
C ARG A 38 19.39 -8.74 8.19
N GLN A 39 18.98 -10.02 8.17
CA GLN A 39 19.66 -11.09 7.46
C GLN A 39 18.94 -11.46 6.15
N LYS A 40 17.60 -11.37 6.12
CA LYS A 40 16.77 -11.79 4.96
C LYS A 40 15.87 -10.69 4.38
N GLY A 41 15.89 -9.49 4.95
CA GLY A 41 15.10 -8.36 4.50
C GLY A 41 15.90 -7.08 4.46
N PHE A 42 15.21 -5.97 4.21
CA PHE A 42 15.77 -4.63 4.27
C PHE A 42 14.82 -3.70 5.02
N ILE A 43 15.37 -2.69 5.68
CA ILE A 43 14.59 -1.65 6.35
C ILE A 43 14.65 -0.41 5.47
N TYR A 44 13.48 0.06 5.02
CA TYR A 44 13.35 1.29 4.24
C TYR A 44 12.69 2.38 5.10
N CYS A 45 13.49 3.37 5.49
CA CYS A 45 13.01 4.49 6.30
C CYS A 45 12.40 5.57 5.41
N VAL A 46 11.10 5.82 5.55
CA VAL A 46 10.39 6.89 4.84
C VAL A 46 10.12 8.08 5.75
N ASN A 47 10.14 9.28 5.17
CA ASN A 47 9.72 10.49 5.86
C ASN A 47 8.27 10.83 5.48
N GLY A 48 7.32 10.25 6.19
CA GLY A 48 5.89 10.53 6.02
C GLY A 48 5.02 9.38 6.54
N VAL A 49 3.71 9.51 6.32
CA VAL A 49 2.72 8.49 6.71
C VAL A 49 2.06 7.90 5.48
N VAL A 50 1.81 6.59 5.52
CA VAL A 50 1.08 5.87 4.47
C VAL A 50 -0.42 6.05 4.73
N THR A 51 -1.10 6.78 3.85
CA THR A 51 -2.56 7.04 3.97
C THR A 51 -3.40 6.08 3.14
N THR A 52 -2.82 5.48 2.10
CA THR A 52 -3.47 4.52 1.21
C THR A 52 -2.43 3.65 0.50
N PHE A 53 -2.83 2.44 0.12
CA PHE A 53 -2.06 1.55 -0.76
C PHE A 53 -2.53 1.60 -2.22
N ASN A 54 -3.47 2.49 -2.55
CA ASN A 54 -3.90 2.70 -3.93
C ASN A 54 -3.22 3.95 -4.51
N PRO A 55 -2.27 3.79 -5.44
CA PRO A 55 -1.54 4.92 -6.03
C PRO A 55 -2.42 5.87 -6.85
N GLN A 56 -3.61 5.46 -7.28
CA GLN A 56 -4.52 6.31 -8.06
C GLN A 56 -5.10 7.48 -7.24
N LEU A 57 -5.12 7.37 -5.91
CA LEU A 57 -5.78 8.34 -5.01
C LEU A 57 -4.85 9.43 -4.49
N VAL A 58 -3.55 9.36 -4.78
CA VAL A 58 -2.53 10.24 -4.19
C VAL A 58 -1.50 10.66 -5.23
N SER A 59 -0.89 11.82 -5.01
CA SER A 59 0.27 12.31 -5.77
C SER A 59 1.56 12.32 -4.93
N SER A 60 1.52 11.77 -3.71
CA SER A 60 2.68 11.69 -2.83
C SER A 60 3.71 10.70 -3.38
N GLY A 61 4.93 11.16 -3.61
CA GLY A 61 6.04 10.30 -4.07
C GLY A 61 6.31 9.11 -3.15
N LEU A 62 6.00 9.21 -1.85
CA LEU A 62 6.15 8.09 -0.90
C LEU A 62 5.21 6.91 -1.18
N ILE A 63 4.07 7.15 -1.84
CA ILE A 63 3.12 6.07 -2.16
C ILE A 63 3.34 5.60 -3.58
N VAL A 64 3.55 6.55 -4.50
CA VAL A 64 3.68 6.24 -5.93
C VAL A 64 4.97 5.47 -6.21
N ASP A 65 6.12 5.93 -5.69
CA ASP A 65 7.41 5.39 -6.12
C ASP A 65 7.87 4.15 -5.32
N PRO A 66 7.89 4.15 -3.96
CA PRO A 66 8.43 3.03 -3.19
C PRO A 66 7.37 2.04 -2.67
N LEU A 67 6.08 2.27 -2.91
CA LEU A 67 5.02 1.30 -2.59
C LEU A 67 4.30 0.83 -3.85
N GLY A 68 3.99 1.77 -4.76
CA GLY A 68 3.40 1.47 -6.06
C GLY A 68 4.22 0.44 -6.82
N ALA A 69 5.51 0.70 -6.99
CA ALA A 69 6.42 -0.17 -7.76
C ALA A 69 6.68 -1.55 -7.13
N GLN A 70 6.33 -1.76 -5.85
CA GLN A 70 6.52 -3.03 -5.15
C GLN A 70 5.28 -3.92 -5.22
N ILE A 71 4.10 -3.31 -5.36
CA ILE A 71 2.80 -4.01 -5.28
C ILE A 71 2.12 -4.10 -6.64
N TYR A 72 2.36 -3.14 -7.53
CA TYR A 72 1.66 -3.02 -8.81
C TYR A 72 2.65 -2.86 -9.97
N ASP A 73 2.20 -3.29 -11.14
CA ASP A 73 2.84 -3.02 -12.42
C ASP A 73 1.95 -2.06 -13.24
N ARG A 74 2.54 -1.24 -14.11
CA ARG A 74 1.81 -0.44 -15.11
C ARG A 74 1.73 -1.20 -16.43
N LEU A 75 1.02 -0.62 -17.40
CA LEU A 75 0.99 -1.15 -18.77
C LEU A 75 2.33 -0.97 -19.48
N LEU A 76 2.93 0.20 -19.31
CA LEU A 76 4.19 0.62 -19.91
C LEU A 76 5.00 1.33 -18.83
N ASP A 77 6.32 1.16 -18.90
CA ASP A 77 7.27 1.89 -18.06
C ASP A 77 8.08 2.87 -18.91
N VAL A 78 8.89 3.70 -18.27
CA VAL A 78 9.81 4.63 -18.89
C VAL A 78 11.23 4.21 -18.57
N ASP A 79 12.03 3.94 -19.60
CA ASP A 79 13.45 3.64 -19.43
C ASP A 79 14.17 4.85 -18.81
N PRO A 80 14.86 4.70 -17.66
CA PRO A 80 15.40 5.83 -16.91
C PRO A 80 16.59 6.52 -17.58
N PHE A 81 17.19 5.91 -18.61
CA PHE A 81 18.36 6.45 -19.30
C PHE A 81 17.97 7.12 -20.63
N THR A 82 17.02 6.53 -21.35
CA THR A 82 16.60 6.94 -22.69
C THR A 82 15.28 7.70 -22.69
N TYR A 83 14.53 7.66 -21.57
CA TYR A 83 13.19 8.25 -21.41
C TYR A 83 12.16 7.76 -22.44
N ARG A 84 12.41 6.59 -23.03
CA ARG A 84 11.49 5.94 -23.98
C ARG A 84 10.56 5.01 -23.23
N LEU A 85 9.35 4.84 -23.77
CA LEU A 85 8.41 3.85 -23.27
C LEU A 85 8.99 2.44 -23.49
N VAL A 86 8.85 1.60 -22.48
CA VAL A 86 9.24 0.18 -22.51
C VAL A 86 8.09 -0.72 -22.07
N PRO A 87 8.03 -1.97 -22.56
CA PRO A 87 6.96 -2.92 -22.21
C PRO A 87 6.96 -3.30 -20.72
N GLU A 88 5.79 -3.22 -20.08
CA GLU A 88 5.53 -3.78 -18.75
C GLU A 88 4.36 -4.77 -18.86
N LEU A 89 3.17 -4.55 -18.28
CA LEU A 89 2.03 -5.48 -18.47
C LEU A 89 1.55 -5.55 -19.93
N ALA A 90 1.74 -4.49 -20.72
CA ALA A 90 1.63 -4.56 -22.17
C ALA A 90 2.96 -5.01 -22.76
N ALA A 91 2.98 -6.20 -23.38
CA ALA A 91 4.14 -6.77 -24.05
C ALA A 91 4.57 -5.97 -25.29
N SER A 92 3.59 -5.37 -25.97
CA SER A 92 3.79 -4.46 -27.09
C SER A 92 2.56 -3.57 -27.28
N TRP A 93 2.69 -2.54 -28.12
CA TRP A 93 1.60 -1.65 -28.48
C TRP A 93 1.71 -1.16 -29.93
N GLU A 94 0.57 -0.81 -30.50
CA GLU A 94 0.45 -0.14 -31.80
C GLU A 94 -0.18 1.23 -31.61
N VAL A 95 0.33 2.20 -32.35
CA VAL A 95 -0.26 3.54 -32.46
C VAL A 95 -0.96 3.62 -33.80
N LEU A 96 -2.27 3.84 -33.76
CA LEU A 96 -3.16 3.88 -34.91
C LEU A 96 -3.82 5.26 -35.00
N ASP A 97 -4.51 5.53 -36.11
CA ASP A 97 -5.34 6.72 -36.30
C ASP A 97 -4.61 8.03 -35.99
N ASN A 98 -3.37 8.16 -36.48
CA ASN A 98 -2.49 9.31 -36.25
C ASN A 98 -2.26 9.63 -34.76
N GLY A 99 -2.29 8.62 -33.89
CA GLY A 99 -2.07 8.80 -32.44
C GLY A 99 -3.34 8.90 -31.62
N ALA A 100 -4.53 8.80 -32.22
CA ALA A 100 -5.79 8.81 -31.48
C ALA A 100 -6.13 7.45 -30.84
N THR A 101 -5.59 6.35 -31.40
CA THR A 101 -5.91 4.99 -30.94
C THR A 101 -4.64 4.24 -30.57
N TYR A 102 -4.62 3.70 -29.35
CA TYR A 102 -3.55 2.82 -28.88
C TYR A 102 -4.11 1.41 -28.71
N ARG A 103 -3.49 0.43 -29.37
CA ARG A 103 -3.80 -0.98 -29.17
C ARG A 103 -2.68 -1.62 -28.36
N LEU A 104 -3.04 -2.17 -27.21
CA LEU A 104 -2.10 -2.81 -26.28
C LEU A 104 -2.22 -4.33 -26.37
N TYR A 105 -1.08 -5.02 -26.51
CA TYR A 105 -1.02 -6.48 -26.46
C TYR A 105 -0.52 -6.89 -25.08
N LEU A 106 -1.42 -7.43 -24.26
CA LEU A 106 -1.12 -7.74 -22.86
C LEU A 106 -0.25 -9.00 -22.73
N ARG A 107 0.63 -9.01 -21.72
CA ARG A 107 1.36 -10.22 -21.32
C ARG A 107 0.37 -11.29 -20.89
N LYS A 108 0.72 -12.54 -21.18
CA LYS A 108 -0.03 -13.72 -20.73
C LYS A 108 0.57 -14.24 -19.43
N ASP A 109 -0.24 -15.01 -18.71
CA ASP A 109 0.17 -15.75 -17.51
C ASP A 109 0.67 -14.89 -16.34
N VAL A 110 0.28 -13.61 -16.31
CA VAL A 110 0.52 -12.71 -15.20
C VAL A 110 -0.47 -13.02 -14.07
N LYS A 111 0.05 -13.38 -12.90
CA LYS A 111 -0.74 -13.75 -11.73
C LYS A 111 -0.92 -12.56 -10.80
N PHE A 112 -2.11 -12.41 -10.26
CA PHE A 112 -2.33 -11.53 -9.12
C PHE A 112 -1.74 -12.13 -7.84
N GLN A 113 -1.49 -11.27 -6.85
CA GLN A 113 -1.05 -11.68 -5.52
C GLN A 113 -2.14 -12.53 -4.85
N ASN A 114 -1.72 -13.57 -4.12
CA ASN A 114 -2.59 -14.32 -3.22
C ASN A 114 -2.40 -13.80 -1.79
N THR A 115 -3.47 -13.42 -1.13
CA THR A 115 -3.47 -12.88 0.24
C THR A 115 -4.40 -13.70 1.13
N ALA A 116 -4.40 -13.43 2.44
CA ALA A 116 -5.28 -14.13 3.38
C ALA A 116 -6.79 -13.90 3.10
N TRP A 117 -7.13 -12.86 2.33
CA TRP A 117 -8.51 -12.42 2.07
C TRP A 117 -8.86 -12.38 0.58
N TYR A 118 -7.92 -12.77 -0.29
CA TYR A 118 -8.16 -12.84 -1.74
C TYR A 118 -7.27 -13.92 -2.38
N THR A 119 -7.92 -14.86 -3.08
CA THR A 119 -7.24 -15.86 -3.91
C THR A 119 -7.71 -15.71 -5.36
N PRO A 120 -6.83 -15.34 -6.29
CA PRO A 120 -7.22 -15.15 -7.68
C PRO A 120 -7.61 -16.49 -8.33
N THR A 121 -8.70 -16.47 -9.08
CA THR A 121 -9.21 -17.64 -9.84
C THR A 121 -8.77 -17.64 -11.30
N ARG A 122 -8.18 -16.54 -11.78
CA ARG A 122 -7.65 -16.37 -13.14
C ARG A 122 -6.41 -15.49 -13.15
N ASN A 123 -5.69 -15.55 -14.26
CA ASN A 123 -4.60 -14.61 -14.58
C ASN A 123 -5.16 -13.26 -15.03
N MET A 124 -4.30 -12.24 -15.04
CA MET A 124 -4.62 -10.91 -15.56
C MET A 124 -5.03 -10.97 -17.04
N ASN A 125 -6.02 -10.16 -17.40
CA ASN A 125 -6.53 -10.02 -18.76
C ASN A 125 -6.98 -8.58 -19.06
N ALA A 126 -7.64 -8.37 -20.19
CA ALA A 126 -8.11 -7.05 -20.60
C ALA A 126 -9.17 -6.43 -19.66
N ASP A 127 -9.96 -7.25 -18.96
CA ASP A 127 -11.00 -6.77 -18.05
C ASP A 127 -10.39 -6.00 -16.88
N ASP A 128 -9.21 -6.41 -16.41
CA ASP A 128 -8.50 -5.74 -15.31
C ASP A 128 -7.98 -4.36 -15.71
N VAL A 129 -7.56 -4.22 -16.98
CA VAL A 129 -7.16 -2.95 -17.56
C VAL A 129 -8.37 -2.04 -17.69
N VAL A 130 -9.44 -2.54 -18.32
CA VAL A 130 -10.70 -1.79 -18.48
C VAL A 130 -11.21 -1.32 -17.13
N PHE A 131 -11.31 -2.22 -16.14
CA PHE A 131 -11.74 -1.86 -14.78
C PHE A 131 -10.88 -0.73 -14.19
N SER A 132 -9.55 -0.83 -14.31
CA SER A 132 -8.62 0.13 -13.71
C SER A 132 -8.78 1.55 -14.26
N PHE A 133 -9.03 1.68 -15.57
CA PHE A 133 -9.24 2.98 -16.20
C PHE A 133 -10.71 3.43 -16.15
N SER A 134 -11.69 2.56 -16.41
CA SER A 134 -13.13 2.90 -16.37
C SER A 134 -13.56 3.44 -15.03
N ARG A 135 -13.05 2.89 -13.94
CA ARG A 135 -13.21 3.45 -12.59
C ARG A 135 -12.89 4.94 -12.52
N MET A 136 -11.93 5.41 -13.32
CA MET A 136 -11.40 6.76 -13.25
C MET A 136 -12.24 7.76 -14.06
N PHE A 137 -12.68 7.38 -15.26
CA PHE A 137 -13.38 8.29 -16.17
C PHE A 137 -14.91 8.09 -16.21
N GLU A 138 -15.41 6.91 -15.83
CA GLU A 138 -16.85 6.65 -15.80
C GLU A 138 -17.44 7.02 -14.43
N VAL A 139 -18.15 8.15 -14.40
CA VAL A 139 -18.81 8.68 -13.20
C VAL A 139 -19.77 7.68 -12.55
N ASN A 140 -20.42 6.85 -13.38
CA ASN A 140 -21.38 5.84 -12.92
C ASN A 140 -20.73 4.49 -12.54
N HIS A 141 -19.40 4.36 -12.65
CA HIS A 141 -18.73 3.11 -12.30
C HIS A 141 -18.85 2.84 -10.80
N PRO A 142 -19.14 1.60 -10.36
CA PRO A 142 -19.38 1.29 -8.94
C PRO A 142 -18.24 1.67 -7.99
N TYR A 143 -17.01 1.69 -8.52
CA TYR A 143 -15.80 2.06 -7.77
C TYR A 143 -15.32 3.50 -7.97
N HIS A 144 -16.05 4.34 -8.72
CA HIS A 144 -15.63 5.71 -9.01
C HIS A 144 -15.52 6.54 -7.71
N TYR A 145 -16.54 6.49 -6.86
CA TYR A 145 -16.60 7.27 -5.61
C TYR A 145 -16.02 6.55 -4.39
N ILE A 146 -15.59 5.30 -4.53
CA ILE A 146 -15.00 4.54 -3.44
C ILE A 146 -13.64 5.17 -3.05
N ASN A 147 -13.39 5.26 -1.74
CA ASN A 147 -12.19 5.90 -1.17
C ASN A 147 -12.03 7.39 -1.51
N GLY A 148 -13.14 8.13 -1.63
CA GLY A 148 -13.16 9.60 -1.69
C GLY A 148 -13.35 10.20 -3.08
N GLY A 149 -13.40 9.37 -4.14
CA GLY A 149 -13.81 9.79 -5.49
C GLY A 149 -12.96 10.84 -6.18
N THR A 150 -11.84 11.24 -5.59
CA THR A 150 -10.93 12.24 -6.14
C THR A 150 -9.67 11.55 -6.62
N LEU A 151 -9.43 11.60 -7.91
CA LEU A 151 -8.25 11.05 -8.56
C LEU A 151 -7.35 12.23 -8.97
N PRO A 152 -6.28 12.55 -8.22
CA PRO A 152 -5.56 13.82 -8.37
C PRO A 152 -4.97 14.05 -9.77
N LEU A 153 -4.68 12.97 -10.49
CA LEU A 153 -4.06 12.98 -11.82
C LEU A 153 -5.07 13.03 -12.98
N PHE A 154 -6.36 12.84 -12.70
CA PHE A 154 -7.41 12.76 -13.73
C PHE A 154 -8.59 13.62 -13.26
N ARG A 155 -8.70 14.82 -13.85
CA ARG A 155 -9.76 15.81 -13.60
C ARG A 155 -10.65 15.98 -14.81
#